data_AF-A0A8S1KUY1-F1
#
_entry.id   AF-A0A8S1KUY1-F1
#
_cell.length_a   1.000
_cell.length_b   1.000
_cell.length_c   1.000
_cell.angle_alpha   90.00
_cell.angle_beta   90.00
_cell.angle_gamma   90.00
#
_symmetry.space_group_name_H-M   'P 1'
#
loop_
_entity.id
_entity.type
_entity.pdbx_description
1 polymer ?
#
loop_
_entity_poly.entity_id
_entity_poly.type
_entity_poly.pdbx_seq_one_letter_code
_entity_poly.pdbx_strand_id
1 'polypeptide(L)'
;MCLPLGCLKFSVQFQAWIILIVGLAALIGTIVINVDQTQFLSYLDEFTSSKPSEGILIALYIFSSILIFFGICGIIGGWKRIGTLLFCFNIGNIILALAFLGLAIIGLSLGTSSQWLDLFSDEQCLQSDYISGSATLNNVYVEAEEVLCKTIYQNTIGCQCYFTQNMTSSTSQAVHFYSTTDSNLPTSIQQCQQYTDYKSDYNEEADYLKSVEEQFSCSGWCSPYPIYIFSDINAGIPDDSCYKAITGFAKDICVYIGAVAASVCFIMILCITCVLCLCFHPTKKQEGNFYSRMAHYD
;
A
#
# COMPACT_ATOMS: atom_id res chain seq x y z
N MET A 1 41.33 -8.07 1.22
CA MET A 1 41.71 -6.68 0.85
C MET A 1 40.98 -5.75 1.81
N CYS A 2 41.69 -4.93 2.59
CA CYS A 2 41.06 -3.99 3.51
C CYS A 2 40.66 -2.74 2.75
N LEU A 3 39.38 -2.33 2.82
CA LEU A 3 38.92 -1.06 2.27
C LEU A 3 39.64 0.11 2.96
N PRO A 4 40.02 1.17 2.23
CA PRO A 4 40.67 2.33 2.82
C PRO A 4 39.74 2.98 3.85
N LEU A 5 40.30 3.40 4.99
CA LEU A 5 39.55 3.97 6.13
C LEU A 5 38.66 5.16 5.72
N GLY A 6 39.08 5.95 4.72
CA GLY A 6 38.28 7.05 4.18
C GLY A 6 36.97 6.58 3.54
N CYS A 7 36.99 5.47 2.79
CA CYS A 7 35.81 4.90 2.14
C CYS A 7 34.80 4.38 3.16
N LEU A 8 35.28 3.71 4.22
CA LEU A 8 34.41 3.24 5.32
C LEU A 8 33.72 4.41 6.03
N LYS A 9 34.44 5.50 6.29
CA LYS A 9 33.87 6.71 6.93
C LYS A 9 32.81 7.37 6.06
N PHE A 10 33.10 7.53 4.76
CA PHE A 10 32.17 8.12 3.80
C PHE A 10 30.89 7.27 3.71
N SER A 11 31.01 5.94 3.66
CA SER A 11 29.87 5.02 3.61
C SER A 11 28.96 5.15 4.83
N VAL A 12 29.52 5.18 6.05
CA VAL A 12 28.72 5.31 7.29
C VAL A 12 28.02 6.67 7.36
N GLN A 13 28.70 7.75 6.98
CA GLN A 13 28.07 9.09 6.97
C GLN A 13 26.97 9.18 5.92
N PHE A 14 27.21 8.70 4.71
CA PHE A 14 26.22 8.67 3.64
C PHE A 14 24.97 7.89 4.04
N GLN A 15 25.15 6.72 4.66
CA GLN A 15 24.04 5.93 5.17
C GLN A 15 23.25 6.65 6.26
N ALA A 16 23.92 7.28 7.23
CA ALA A 16 23.25 8.02 8.29
C ALA A 16 22.42 9.20 7.74
N TRP A 17 22.91 9.87 6.70
CA TRP A 17 22.15 10.89 5.97
C TRP A 17 20.92 10.33 5.26
N ILE A 18 21.06 9.19 4.56
CA ILE A 18 19.91 8.54 3.92
C ILE A 18 18.84 8.18 4.96
N ILE A 19 19.24 7.55 6.08
CA ILE A 19 18.30 7.16 7.15
C ILE A 19 17.59 8.38 7.73
N LEU A 20 18.32 9.49 7.93
CA LEU A 20 17.72 10.74 8.42
C LEU A 20 16.73 11.31 7.40
N ILE A 21 17.09 11.37 6.11
CA ILE A 21 16.22 11.89 5.04
C ILE A 21 14.96 11.04 4.93
N VAL A 22 15.09 9.70 4.93
CA VAL A 22 13.95 8.78 4.90
C VAL A 22 13.08 8.95 6.15
N GLY A 23 13.68 9.10 7.34
CA GLY A 23 12.94 9.35 8.57
C GLY A 23 12.15 10.66 8.55
N LEU A 24 12.75 11.75 8.05
CA LEU A 24 12.07 13.04 7.88
C LEU A 24 10.96 12.97 6.82
N ALA A 25 11.21 12.34 5.67
CA ALA A 25 10.21 12.15 4.63
C ALA A 25 9.04 11.30 5.13
N ALA A 26 9.31 10.23 5.89
CA ALA A 26 8.29 9.40 6.51
C ALA A 26 7.47 10.17 7.55
N LEU A 27 8.11 11.03 8.37
CA LEU A 27 7.41 11.86 9.33
C LEU A 27 6.50 12.88 8.62
N ILE A 28 7.00 13.57 7.59
CA ILE A 28 6.20 14.51 6.78
C ILE A 28 5.04 13.78 6.12
N GLY A 29 5.29 12.61 5.52
CA GLY A 29 4.25 11.77 4.93
C GLY A 29 3.20 11.37 5.96
N THR A 30 3.61 10.98 7.16
CA THR A 30 2.69 10.64 8.27
C THR A 30 1.85 11.84 8.68
N ILE A 31 2.43 13.05 8.74
CA ILE A 31 1.69 14.28 9.06
C ILE A 31 0.69 14.62 7.95
N VAL A 32 1.10 14.54 6.68
CA VAL A 32 0.22 14.79 5.53
C VAL A 32 -0.93 13.80 5.53
N ILE A 33 -0.62 12.50 5.69
CA ILE A 33 -1.62 11.44 5.83
C ILE A 33 -2.55 11.80 6.99
N ASN A 34 -2.05 12.11 8.19
CA ASN A 34 -2.89 12.45 9.34
C ASN A 34 -3.80 13.68 9.13
N VAL A 35 -3.37 14.67 8.34
CA VAL A 35 -4.17 15.86 8.02
C VAL A 35 -5.23 15.55 6.95
N ASP A 36 -4.87 14.77 5.94
CA ASP A 36 -5.77 14.40 4.84
C ASP A 36 -6.75 13.29 5.27
N GLN A 37 -6.33 12.43 6.18
CA GLN A 37 -7.05 11.25 6.66
C GLN A 37 -8.25 11.54 7.57
N THR A 38 -8.53 12.80 7.94
CA THR A 38 -9.85 13.11 8.52
C THR A 38 -10.99 12.75 7.58
N GLN A 39 -10.74 12.58 6.27
CA GLN A 39 -11.72 12.05 5.32
C GLN A 39 -11.48 10.58 4.97
N PHE A 40 -10.24 10.12 4.77
CA PHE A 40 -9.98 8.74 4.31
C PHE A 40 -10.06 7.66 5.43
N LEU A 41 -9.71 7.99 6.67
CA LEU A 41 -9.76 6.99 7.76
C LEU A 41 -11.17 6.73 8.28
N SER A 42 -12.12 7.66 8.14
CA SER A 42 -13.53 7.36 8.44
C SER A 42 -14.03 6.21 7.58
N TYR A 43 -13.61 6.15 6.30
CA TYR A 43 -13.90 5.00 5.43
C TYR A 43 -13.22 3.72 5.95
N LEU A 44 -11.94 3.74 6.33
CA LEU A 44 -11.27 2.51 6.80
C LEU A 44 -11.75 2.01 8.18
N ASP A 45 -12.17 2.91 9.08
CA ASP A 45 -12.73 2.57 10.39
C ASP A 45 -14.13 1.91 10.26
N GLU A 46 -14.86 2.18 9.19
CA GLU A 46 -16.13 1.51 8.89
C GLU A 46 -15.91 0.09 8.33
N PHE A 47 -14.84 -0.10 7.54
CA PHE A 47 -14.48 -1.38 6.93
C PHE A 47 -13.67 -2.32 7.82
N THR A 48 -13.28 -1.90 9.02
CA THR A 48 -12.63 -2.77 9.99
C THR A 48 -13.32 -2.59 11.33
N SER A 49 -13.98 -3.61 11.87
CA SER A 49 -14.68 -3.52 13.17
C SER A 49 -13.75 -3.32 14.40
N SER A 50 -12.48 -3.02 14.15
CA SER A 50 -11.48 -2.60 15.14
C SER A 50 -11.06 -1.18 14.77
N LYS A 51 -10.33 -0.43 15.60
CA LYS A 51 -9.78 0.87 15.21
C LYS A 51 -8.31 0.73 14.73
N PRO A 52 -7.99 -0.03 13.66
CA PRO A 52 -6.61 -0.24 13.26
C PRO A 52 -6.01 1.03 12.63
N SER A 53 -6.85 1.95 12.18
CA SER A 53 -6.49 3.24 11.59
C SER A 53 -5.55 4.07 12.47
N GLU A 54 -5.93 4.28 13.74
CA GLU A 54 -5.12 4.97 14.73
C GLU A 54 -3.82 4.21 15.02
N GLY A 55 -3.89 2.87 15.06
CA GLY A 55 -2.73 2.01 15.31
C GLY A 55 -1.64 2.15 14.24
N ILE A 56 -2.02 2.19 12.96
CA ILE A 56 -1.07 2.34 11.84
C ILE A 56 -0.40 3.72 11.88
N LEU A 57 -1.15 4.79 12.12
CA LEU A 57 -0.60 6.14 12.24
C LEU A 57 0.40 6.24 13.41
N ILE A 58 0.03 5.71 14.58
CA ILE A 58 0.93 5.68 15.74
C ILE A 58 2.21 4.90 15.42
N ALA A 59 2.10 3.75 14.74
CA ALA A 59 3.26 2.97 14.33
C ALA A 59 4.18 3.75 13.37
N LEU A 60 3.62 4.50 12.42
CA LEU A 60 4.38 5.34 11.49
C LEU A 60 5.10 6.51 12.19
N TYR A 61 4.45 7.15 13.18
CA TYR A 61 5.09 8.18 14.01
C TYR A 61 6.25 7.62 14.82
N ILE A 62 6.07 6.45 15.45
CA ILE A 62 7.14 5.79 16.20
C ILE A 62 8.29 5.42 15.27
N PHE A 63 7.99 4.80 14.14
CA PHE A 63 8.98 4.36 13.15
C PHE A 63 9.81 5.54 12.63
N SER A 64 9.17 6.61 12.17
CA SER A 64 9.85 7.81 11.66
C SER A 64 10.72 8.49 12.72
N SER A 65 10.23 8.58 13.97
CA SER A 65 11.00 9.13 15.10
C SER A 65 12.26 8.30 15.40
N ILE A 66 12.14 6.96 15.37
CA ILE A 66 13.26 6.05 15.57
C ILE A 66 14.31 6.21 14.46
N LEU A 67 13.88 6.33 13.19
CA LEU A 67 14.79 6.57 12.06
C LEU A 67 15.55 7.89 12.22
N ILE A 68 14.86 8.97 12.57
CA ILE A 68 15.49 10.29 12.79
C ILE A 68 16.53 10.20 13.91
N PHE A 69 16.16 9.58 15.03
CA PHE A 69 17.07 9.38 16.16
C PHE A 69 18.34 8.62 15.75
N PHE A 70 18.20 7.48 15.08
CA PHE A 70 19.37 6.71 14.61
C PHE A 70 20.19 7.46 13.56
N GLY A 71 19.54 8.18 12.64
CA GLY A 71 20.22 9.03 11.66
C GLY A 71 21.10 10.09 12.33
N ILE A 72 20.57 10.80 13.33
CA ILE A 72 21.33 11.80 14.11
C ILE A 72 22.50 11.14 14.87
N CYS A 73 22.27 9.99 15.52
CA CYS A 73 23.34 9.24 16.19
C CYS A 73 24.45 8.83 15.21
N GLY A 74 24.10 8.39 14.00
CA GLY A 74 25.05 8.02 12.96
C GLY A 74 25.89 9.21 12.47
N ILE A 75 25.25 10.36 12.23
CA ILE A 75 25.93 11.59 11.78
C ILE A 75 26.89 12.09 12.87
N ILE A 76 26.42 12.28 14.11
CA ILE A 76 27.24 12.79 15.22
C ILE A 76 28.34 11.79 15.58
N GLY A 77 28.01 10.49 15.63
CA GLY A 77 28.96 9.42 15.91
C GLY A 77 30.06 9.33 14.85
N GLY A 78 29.70 9.47 13.57
CA GLY A 78 30.65 9.50 12.46
C GLY A 78 31.54 10.75 12.46
N TRP A 79 30.99 11.93 12.79
CA TRP A 79 31.74 13.18 12.78
C TRP A 79 32.65 13.35 14.00
N LYS A 80 32.11 13.15 15.22
CA LYS A 80 32.85 13.30 16.48
C LYS A 80 33.61 12.05 16.92
N ARG A 81 33.51 10.94 16.17
CA ARG A 81 34.14 9.63 16.45
C ARG A 81 33.75 9.03 17.82
N ILE A 82 32.55 9.31 18.29
CA ILE A 82 32.06 8.82 19.58
C ILE A 82 31.60 7.36 19.40
N GLY A 83 32.34 6.42 19.98
CA GLY A 83 32.10 4.98 19.82
C GLY A 83 30.69 4.54 20.26
N THR A 84 30.18 5.10 21.37
CA THR A 84 28.86 4.77 21.90
C THR A 84 27.72 5.15 20.93
N LEU A 85 27.83 6.30 20.25
CA LEU A 85 26.82 6.73 19.27
C LEU A 85 26.85 5.89 17.99
N LEU A 86 28.05 5.50 17.54
CA LEU A 86 28.20 4.56 16.42
C LEU A 86 27.65 3.17 16.76
N PHE A 87 27.83 2.72 18.00
CA PHE A 87 27.25 1.47 18.48
C PHE A 87 25.71 1.54 18.52
N CYS A 88 25.14 2.63 19.02
CA CYS A 88 23.69 2.88 19.00
C CYS A 88 23.12 2.89 17.57
N PHE A 89 23.79 3.58 16.64
CA PHE A 89 23.44 3.57 15.21
C PHE A 89 23.46 2.15 14.62
N ASN A 90 24.47 1.35 14.97
CA ASN A 90 24.59 -0.02 14.47
C ASN A 90 23.48 -0.95 15.01
N ILE A 91 23.09 -0.79 16.28
CA ILE A 91 21.91 -1.48 16.84
C ILE A 91 20.66 -1.12 16.04
N GLY A 92 20.47 0.17 15.73
CA GLY A 92 19.35 0.62 14.90
C GLY A 92 19.33 -0.05 13.53
N ASN A 93 20.47 -0.11 12.85
CA ASN A 93 20.59 -0.79 11.56
C ASN A 93 20.28 -2.29 11.65
N ILE A 94 20.67 -2.97 12.73
CA ILE A 94 20.33 -4.39 12.94
C ILE A 94 18.82 -4.57 13.10
N ILE A 95 18.17 -3.72 13.91
CA ILE A 95 16.72 -3.76 14.11
C ILE A 95 15.99 -3.52 12.78
N LEU A 96 16.42 -2.52 12.01
CA LEU A 96 15.85 -2.24 10.69
C LEU A 96 16.06 -3.38 9.71
N ALA A 97 17.26 -3.96 9.66
CA ALA A 97 17.54 -5.12 8.80
C ALA A 97 16.63 -6.30 9.13
N LEU A 98 16.41 -6.60 10.41
CA LEU A 98 15.48 -7.65 10.84
C LEU A 98 14.03 -7.32 10.47
N ALA A 99 13.60 -6.07 10.60
CA ALA A 99 12.27 -5.65 10.19
C ALA A 99 12.06 -5.80 8.67
N PHE A 100 13.01 -5.34 7.86
CA PHE A 100 12.95 -5.50 6.40
C PHE A 100 13.08 -6.96 5.97
N LEU A 101 13.84 -7.79 6.69
CA LEU A 101 13.87 -9.23 6.46
C LEU A 101 12.50 -9.86 6.73
N GLY A 102 11.84 -9.49 7.83
CA GLY A 102 10.48 -9.93 8.13
C GLY A 102 9.49 -9.53 7.03
N LEU A 103 9.51 -8.26 6.60
CA LEU A 103 8.69 -7.77 5.49
C LEU A 103 8.99 -8.49 4.17
N ALA A 104 10.26 -8.78 3.88
CA ALA A 104 10.64 -9.53 2.69
C ALA A 104 10.07 -10.95 2.72
N ILE A 105 10.19 -11.65 3.85
CA ILE A 105 9.64 -13.00 4.03
C ILE A 105 8.12 -12.97 3.91
N ILE A 106 7.44 -12.03 4.57
CA ILE A 106 5.97 -11.92 4.52
C ILE A 106 5.51 -11.59 3.10
N GLY A 107 6.07 -10.55 2.47
CA GLY A 107 5.67 -10.11 1.14
C GLY A 107 5.89 -11.17 0.06
N LEU A 108 7.06 -11.83 0.08
CA LEU A 108 7.34 -12.91 -0.87
C LEU A 108 6.56 -14.18 -0.58
N SER A 109 6.40 -14.57 0.70
CA SER A 109 5.64 -15.77 1.03
C SER A 109 4.16 -15.61 0.71
N LEU A 110 3.52 -14.49 1.09
CA LEU A 110 2.12 -14.22 0.75
C LEU A 110 1.93 -14.04 -0.75
N GLY A 111 2.80 -13.27 -1.42
CA GLY A 111 2.64 -12.96 -2.84
C GLY A 111 2.89 -14.15 -3.78
N THR A 112 3.72 -15.12 -3.38
CA THR A 112 4.00 -16.32 -4.19
C THR A 112 3.22 -17.57 -3.75
N SER A 113 2.64 -17.56 -2.55
CA SER A 113 1.88 -18.71 -2.06
C SER A 113 0.63 -18.92 -2.90
N SER A 114 0.38 -20.18 -3.28
CA SER A 114 -0.91 -20.60 -3.83
C SER A 114 -2.06 -20.33 -2.86
N GLN A 115 -1.77 -20.27 -1.55
CA GLN A 115 -2.75 -19.96 -0.51
C GLN A 115 -3.33 -18.55 -0.62
N TRP A 116 -2.67 -17.62 -1.34
CA TRP A 116 -3.27 -16.31 -1.62
C TRP A 116 -4.59 -16.46 -2.37
N LEU A 117 -4.64 -17.39 -3.33
CA LEU A 117 -5.86 -17.67 -4.08
C LEU A 117 -6.95 -18.29 -3.18
N ASP A 118 -6.55 -19.09 -2.19
CA ASP A 118 -7.50 -19.71 -1.26
C ASP A 118 -8.05 -18.69 -0.23
N LEU A 119 -7.22 -17.73 0.21
CA LEU A 119 -7.61 -16.67 1.14
C LEU A 119 -8.52 -15.61 0.51
N PHE A 120 -8.35 -15.36 -0.78
CA PHE A 120 -9.09 -14.35 -1.54
C PHE A 120 -9.89 -14.96 -2.69
N SER A 121 -10.44 -16.16 -2.49
CA SER A 121 -11.27 -16.82 -3.49
C SER A 121 -12.62 -16.14 -3.65
N ASP A 122 -13.30 -16.38 -4.77
CA ASP A 122 -14.64 -15.84 -5.02
C ASP A 122 -15.66 -16.28 -3.95
N GLU A 123 -15.48 -17.48 -3.38
CA GLU A 123 -16.29 -17.95 -2.24
C GLU A 123 -16.09 -17.09 -0.99
N GLN A 124 -14.85 -16.65 -0.75
CA GLN A 124 -14.54 -15.73 0.34
C GLN A 124 -15.11 -14.34 0.07
N CYS A 125 -15.25 -13.89 -1.17
CA CYS A 125 -15.86 -12.58 -1.46
C CYS A 125 -17.28 -12.44 -0.86
N LEU A 126 -18.06 -13.53 -0.89
CA LEU A 126 -19.43 -13.58 -0.38
C LEU A 126 -19.52 -13.93 1.13
N GLN A 127 -18.56 -14.69 1.65
CA GLN A 127 -18.60 -15.21 3.03
C GLN A 127 -17.65 -14.52 4.01
N SER A 128 -16.74 -13.67 3.51
CA SER A 128 -15.66 -13.12 4.31
C SER A 128 -16.19 -12.16 5.38
N ASP A 129 -16.16 -12.62 6.63
CA ASP A 129 -16.14 -11.75 7.82
C ASP A 129 -14.82 -10.95 7.95
N TYR A 130 -13.77 -11.33 7.20
CA TYR A 130 -12.41 -10.76 7.29
C TYR A 130 -12.29 -9.36 6.68
N ILE A 131 -13.02 -9.10 5.60
CA ILE A 131 -13.17 -7.78 4.97
C ILE A 131 -14.56 -7.29 5.36
N SER A 132 -14.65 -6.59 6.50
CA SER A 132 -15.91 -5.95 6.88
C SER A 132 -16.33 -5.04 5.73
N GLY A 133 -17.56 -5.18 5.25
CA GLY A 133 -18.07 -4.38 4.12
C GLY A 133 -17.96 -5.02 2.74
N SER A 134 -17.27 -6.16 2.53
CA SER A 134 -17.29 -6.83 1.20
C SER A 134 -18.71 -7.27 0.81
N ALA A 135 -19.48 -7.80 1.78
CA ALA A 135 -20.88 -8.15 1.56
C ALA A 135 -21.73 -6.90 1.28
N THR A 136 -21.48 -5.78 1.97
CA THR A 136 -22.15 -4.50 1.73
C THR A 136 -21.89 -3.99 0.32
N LEU A 137 -20.62 -3.94 -0.10
CA LEU A 137 -20.23 -3.55 -1.46
C LEU A 137 -20.85 -4.46 -2.51
N ASN A 138 -20.88 -5.77 -2.28
CA ASN A 138 -21.55 -6.70 -3.18
C ASN A 138 -23.07 -6.42 -3.28
N ASN A 139 -23.73 -6.16 -2.15
CA ASN A 139 -25.17 -5.86 -2.13
C ASN A 139 -25.47 -4.55 -2.87
N VAL A 140 -24.69 -3.49 -2.60
CA VAL A 140 -24.81 -2.20 -3.31
C VAL A 140 -24.60 -2.40 -4.81
N TYR A 141 -23.66 -3.26 -5.19
CA TYR A 141 -23.41 -3.59 -6.59
C TYR A 141 -24.59 -4.33 -7.24
N VAL A 142 -25.04 -5.43 -6.63
CA VAL A 142 -26.16 -6.26 -7.14
C VAL A 142 -27.44 -5.43 -7.26
N GLU A 143 -27.72 -4.55 -6.30
CA GLU A 143 -28.87 -3.64 -6.38
C GLU A 143 -28.73 -2.65 -7.54
N ALA A 144 -27.53 -2.10 -7.77
CA ALA A 144 -27.28 -1.19 -8.88
C ALA A 144 -27.42 -1.88 -10.25
N GLU A 145 -27.06 -3.18 -10.37
CA GLU A 145 -27.26 -3.99 -11.57
C GLU A 145 -28.74 -4.16 -11.95
N GLU A 146 -29.65 -4.11 -10.96
CA GLU A 146 -31.10 -4.22 -11.18
C GLU A 146 -31.75 -2.89 -11.61
N VAL A 147 -31.03 -1.78 -11.52
CA VAL A 147 -31.56 -0.44 -11.83
C VAL A 147 -31.06 0.09 -13.17
N LEU A 148 -29.74 0.08 -13.40
CA LEU A 148 -29.14 0.70 -14.58
C LEU A 148 -29.45 -0.09 -15.86
N CYS A 149 -29.95 0.59 -16.90
CA CYS A 149 -30.33 -0.02 -18.17
C CYS A 149 -31.42 -1.11 -18.07
N LYS A 150 -32.20 -1.16 -16.99
CA LYS A 150 -33.30 -2.11 -16.81
C LYS A 150 -34.64 -1.44 -17.05
N THR A 151 -35.57 -2.18 -17.64
CA THR A 151 -36.92 -1.65 -17.96
C THR A 151 -37.79 -1.49 -16.72
N ILE A 152 -37.64 -2.39 -15.74
CA ILE A 152 -38.47 -2.44 -14.54
C ILE A 152 -37.56 -2.61 -13.32
N TYR A 153 -37.76 -1.76 -12.32
CA TYR A 153 -37.15 -1.89 -10.99
C TYR A 153 -38.24 -1.71 -9.93
N GLN A 154 -38.42 -2.69 -9.04
CA GLN A 154 -39.44 -2.68 -7.97
C GLN A 154 -40.86 -2.26 -8.44
N ASN A 155 -41.31 -2.74 -9.61
CA ASN A 155 -42.58 -2.38 -10.25
C ASN A 155 -42.70 -0.93 -10.76
N THR A 156 -41.60 -0.19 -10.83
CA THR A 156 -41.50 1.14 -11.44
C THR A 156 -40.70 1.09 -12.74
N ILE A 157 -40.80 2.14 -13.57
CA ILE A 157 -39.98 2.27 -14.79
C ILE A 157 -38.52 2.42 -14.34
N GLY A 158 -37.65 1.52 -14.80
CA GLY A 158 -36.23 1.54 -14.46
C GLY A 158 -35.46 2.68 -15.15
N CYS A 159 -34.14 2.65 -15.06
CA CYS A 159 -33.30 3.74 -15.56
C CYS A 159 -32.89 3.49 -17.01
N GLN A 160 -33.39 4.31 -17.95
CA GLN A 160 -32.91 4.28 -19.34
C GLN A 160 -31.50 4.84 -19.40
N CYS A 161 -30.57 4.12 -20.02
CA CYS A 161 -29.17 4.54 -20.10
C CYS A 161 -28.74 4.94 -21.52
N TYR A 162 -27.67 5.74 -21.61
CA TYR A 162 -27.00 6.04 -22.87
C TYR A 162 -25.90 5.00 -23.14
N PHE A 163 -26.11 4.14 -24.13
CA PHE A 163 -25.20 3.03 -24.46
C PHE A 163 -24.87 3.03 -25.94
N THR A 164 -23.58 3.10 -26.27
CA THR A 164 -23.05 3.21 -27.64
C THR A 164 -22.13 2.06 -28.05
N GLN A 165 -21.79 1.19 -27.11
CA GLN A 165 -20.90 0.06 -27.34
C GLN A 165 -21.57 -1.03 -28.19
N ASN A 166 -20.77 -1.87 -28.83
CA ASN A 166 -21.27 -2.98 -29.62
C ASN A 166 -21.93 -4.04 -28.71
N MET A 167 -23.17 -4.41 -29.03
CA MET A 167 -23.93 -5.38 -28.25
C MET A 167 -23.43 -6.82 -28.49
N THR A 168 -22.73 -7.35 -27.50
CA THR A 168 -22.35 -8.77 -27.38
C THR A 168 -23.49 -9.59 -26.76
N SER A 169 -23.37 -10.92 -26.74
CA SER A 169 -24.35 -11.78 -26.07
C SER A 169 -24.48 -11.48 -24.58
N SER A 170 -23.37 -11.21 -23.88
CA SER A 170 -23.39 -10.88 -22.45
C SER A 170 -23.99 -9.48 -22.18
N THR A 171 -23.58 -8.47 -22.95
CA THR A 171 -24.13 -7.11 -22.78
C THR A 171 -25.61 -7.03 -23.15
N SER A 172 -26.09 -7.84 -24.10
CA SER A 172 -27.54 -7.91 -24.42
C SER A 172 -28.42 -8.43 -23.27
N GLN A 173 -27.83 -9.17 -22.32
CA GLN A 173 -28.50 -9.63 -21.10
C GLN A 173 -28.45 -8.58 -19.98
N ALA A 174 -27.47 -7.68 -20.01
CA ALA A 174 -27.35 -6.60 -19.04
C ALA A 174 -28.17 -5.36 -19.46
N VAL A 175 -28.12 -4.99 -20.73
CA VAL A 175 -28.66 -3.73 -21.26
C VAL A 175 -29.99 -3.97 -21.98
N HIS A 176 -31.11 -3.66 -21.32
CA HIS A 176 -32.46 -3.85 -21.88
C HIS A 176 -33.17 -2.54 -22.20
N PHE A 177 -32.88 -1.47 -21.47
CA PHE A 177 -33.52 -0.18 -21.59
C PHE A 177 -32.47 0.91 -21.83
N TYR A 178 -32.20 1.20 -23.11
CA TYR A 178 -31.13 2.09 -23.51
C TYR A 178 -31.50 2.96 -24.73
N SER A 179 -30.69 3.98 -24.98
CA SER A 179 -30.70 4.77 -26.21
C SER A 179 -29.27 4.90 -26.73
N THR A 180 -29.09 4.82 -28.04
CA THR A 180 -27.80 5.06 -28.71
C THR A 180 -27.63 6.50 -29.18
N THR A 181 -28.69 7.32 -29.11
CA THR A 181 -28.72 8.66 -29.70
C THR A 181 -28.89 9.78 -28.69
N ASP A 182 -29.44 9.49 -27.51
CA ASP A 182 -29.70 10.51 -26.49
C ASP A 182 -28.58 10.53 -25.44
N SER A 183 -27.62 11.42 -25.64
CA SER A 183 -26.47 11.60 -24.75
C SER A 183 -26.80 12.26 -23.41
N ASN A 184 -28.05 12.69 -23.18
CA ASN A 184 -28.47 13.24 -21.90
C ASN A 184 -28.92 12.15 -20.92
N LEU A 185 -29.05 10.90 -21.38
CA LEU A 185 -29.41 9.79 -20.50
C LEU A 185 -28.21 9.35 -19.65
N PRO A 186 -28.49 8.78 -18.47
CA PRO A 186 -27.46 8.24 -17.57
C PRO A 186 -26.45 7.31 -18.25
N THR A 187 -25.17 7.54 -17.97
CA THR A 187 -24.06 6.62 -18.28
C THR A 187 -23.53 5.89 -17.06
N SER A 188 -23.99 6.27 -15.85
CA SER A 188 -23.65 5.58 -14.59
C SER A 188 -24.87 5.57 -13.66
N ILE A 189 -24.89 4.64 -12.70
CA ILE A 189 -26.02 4.45 -11.79
C ILE A 189 -26.31 5.69 -10.94
N GLN A 190 -25.29 6.46 -10.57
CA GLN A 190 -25.42 7.65 -9.74
C GLN A 190 -26.19 8.79 -10.44
N GLN A 191 -26.38 8.71 -11.76
CA GLN A 191 -27.19 9.65 -12.53
C GLN A 191 -28.66 9.23 -12.63
N CYS A 192 -29.02 8.03 -12.15
CA CYS A 192 -30.39 7.54 -12.10
C CYS A 192 -31.12 8.11 -10.87
N GLN A 193 -32.30 8.68 -11.08
CA GLN A 193 -33.13 9.21 -9.98
C GLN A 193 -33.57 8.10 -9.02
N GLN A 194 -33.93 6.93 -9.55
CA GLN A 194 -34.37 5.76 -8.78
C GLN A 194 -33.31 5.27 -7.79
N TYR A 195 -32.02 5.40 -8.18
CA TYR A 195 -30.92 5.09 -7.28
C TYR A 195 -30.77 6.18 -6.22
N THR A 196 -30.85 7.46 -6.62
CA THR A 196 -30.73 8.63 -5.73
C THR A 196 -31.75 8.61 -4.58
N ASP A 197 -32.98 8.18 -4.84
CA ASP A 197 -34.05 8.13 -3.83
C ASP A 197 -33.81 7.05 -2.75
N TYR A 198 -33.04 6.01 -3.08
CA TYR A 198 -32.61 4.95 -2.15
C TYR A 198 -31.26 5.29 -1.45
N LYS A 199 -30.52 6.27 -1.98
CA LYS A 199 -29.07 6.49 -1.81
C LYS A 199 -28.62 7.11 -0.49
N SER A 200 -29.49 7.52 0.43
CA SER A 200 -29.03 8.30 1.59
C SER A 200 -27.93 7.59 2.38
N ASP A 201 -27.96 6.26 2.36
CA ASP A 201 -27.14 5.44 3.25
C ASP A 201 -25.89 4.84 2.54
N TYR A 202 -25.76 4.95 1.21
CA TYR A 202 -24.69 4.27 0.44
C TYR A 202 -23.91 5.16 -0.55
N ASN A 203 -23.94 6.48 -0.37
CA ASN A 203 -23.23 7.41 -1.28
C ASN A 203 -21.72 7.13 -1.32
N GLU A 204 -21.17 6.79 -0.17
CA GLU A 204 -19.74 6.58 0.06
C GLU A 204 -19.22 5.32 -0.67
N GLU A 205 -19.96 4.22 -0.55
CA GLU A 205 -19.69 2.97 -1.25
C GLU A 205 -19.82 3.14 -2.76
N ALA A 206 -20.80 3.91 -3.24
CA ALA A 206 -20.99 4.14 -4.66
C ALA A 206 -19.83 4.93 -5.29
N ASP A 207 -19.30 5.93 -4.57
CA ASP A 207 -18.14 6.71 -5.02
C ASP A 207 -16.84 5.89 -4.94
N TYR A 208 -16.73 5.01 -3.93
CA TYR A 208 -15.64 4.04 -3.84
C TYR A 208 -15.68 3.05 -5.01
N LEU A 209 -16.83 2.42 -5.27
CA LEU A 209 -17.01 1.47 -6.37
C LEU A 209 -16.72 2.11 -7.73
N LYS A 210 -17.15 3.36 -7.94
CA LYS A 210 -16.78 4.13 -9.14
C LYS A 210 -15.27 4.25 -9.29
N SER A 211 -14.58 4.65 -8.23
CA SER A 211 -13.12 4.81 -8.25
C SER A 211 -12.41 3.49 -8.54
N VAL A 212 -12.93 2.38 -8.00
CA VAL A 212 -12.42 1.03 -8.23
C VAL A 212 -12.62 0.61 -9.70
N GLU A 213 -13.82 0.79 -10.26
CA GLU A 213 -14.07 0.48 -11.67
C GLU A 213 -13.14 1.28 -12.60
N GLU A 214 -13.00 2.60 -12.37
CA GLU A 214 -12.14 3.48 -13.17
C GLU A 214 -10.65 3.09 -13.05
N GLN A 215 -10.18 2.77 -11.84
CA GLN A 215 -8.77 2.46 -11.60
C GLN A 215 -8.37 1.08 -12.11
N PHE A 216 -9.24 0.08 -11.95
CA PHE A 216 -8.93 -1.33 -12.25
C PHE A 216 -9.56 -1.84 -13.53
N SER A 217 -10.35 -1.01 -14.24
CA SER A 217 -11.08 -1.41 -15.45
C SER A 217 -11.94 -2.66 -15.26
N CYS A 218 -12.47 -2.82 -14.04
CA CYS A 218 -13.25 -3.98 -13.61
C CYS A 218 -14.73 -3.64 -13.51
N SER A 219 -15.59 -4.65 -13.44
CA SER A 219 -17.01 -4.46 -13.16
C SER A 219 -17.59 -5.70 -12.50
N GLY A 220 -18.52 -5.48 -11.58
CA GLY A 220 -19.05 -6.49 -10.68
C GLY A 220 -18.13 -6.66 -9.48
N TRP A 221 -18.69 -6.74 -8.27
CA TRP A 221 -17.84 -6.86 -7.07
C TRP A 221 -17.23 -8.27 -6.96
N CYS A 222 -18.05 -9.28 -6.63
CA CYS A 222 -17.58 -10.67 -6.53
C CYS A 222 -17.62 -11.42 -7.87
N SER A 223 -18.63 -11.16 -8.69
CA SER A 223 -18.81 -11.79 -10.00
C SER A 223 -18.61 -10.74 -11.10
N PRO A 224 -17.97 -11.09 -12.22
CA PRO A 224 -17.75 -10.13 -13.31
C PRO A 224 -19.09 -9.73 -13.95
N TYR A 225 -19.24 -8.44 -14.25
CA TYR A 225 -20.41 -7.88 -14.92
C TYR A 225 -20.02 -7.27 -16.28
N PRO A 226 -20.82 -7.41 -17.36
CA PRO A 226 -20.37 -7.13 -18.72
C PRO A 226 -20.31 -5.64 -19.11
N ILE A 227 -20.73 -4.74 -18.23
CA ILE A 227 -20.73 -3.28 -18.43
C ILE A 227 -20.31 -2.59 -17.14
N TYR A 228 -19.77 -1.38 -17.19
CA TYR A 228 -19.56 -0.58 -15.99
C TYR A 228 -20.89 -0.09 -15.39
N ILE A 229 -21.01 -0.10 -14.06
CA ILE A 229 -22.23 0.32 -13.36
C ILE A 229 -22.03 1.68 -12.69
N PHE A 230 -20.90 1.85 -11.99
CA PHE A 230 -20.60 3.05 -11.20
C PHE A 230 -19.77 4.09 -11.96
N SER A 231 -19.02 3.66 -12.97
CA SER A 231 -18.29 4.50 -13.91
C SER A 231 -19.01 4.60 -15.26
N ASP A 232 -18.39 5.20 -16.28
CA ASP A 232 -19.03 5.38 -17.59
C ASP A 232 -19.22 4.02 -18.29
N ILE A 233 -20.49 3.63 -18.50
CA ILE A 233 -20.88 2.42 -19.23
C ILE A 233 -20.25 2.31 -20.63
N ASN A 234 -19.82 3.42 -21.22
CA ASN A 234 -19.17 3.48 -22.53
C ASN A 234 -17.63 3.47 -22.46
N ALA A 235 -17.01 3.30 -21.28
CA ALA A 235 -15.55 3.30 -21.13
C ALA A 235 -14.84 2.07 -21.73
N GLY A 236 -15.59 1.03 -22.09
CA GLY A 236 -15.05 -0.20 -22.68
C GLY A 236 -15.78 -1.44 -22.19
N ILE A 237 -15.14 -2.60 -22.38
CA ILE A 237 -15.59 -3.87 -21.80
C ILE A 237 -14.72 -4.13 -20.57
N PRO A 238 -15.31 -4.34 -19.38
CA PRO A 238 -14.56 -4.64 -18.17
C PRO A 238 -13.83 -5.99 -18.27
N ASP A 239 -12.63 -6.05 -17.70
CA ASP A 239 -11.75 -7.22 -17.82
C ASP A 239 -12.13 -8.37 -16.88
N ASP A 240 -12.50 -8.06 -15.63
CA ASP A 240 -12.80 -9.05 -14.57
C ASP A 240 -13.67 -8.43 -13.45
N SER A 241 -13.98 -9.22 -12.41
CA SER A 241 -14.60 -8.71 -11.19
C SER A 241 -13.63 -7.82 -10.40
N CYS A 242 -14.17 -6.78 -9.77
CA CYS A 242 -13.38 -5.79 -9.05
C CYS A 242 -12.67 -6.37 -7.82
N TYR A 243 -13.30 -7.31 -7.11
CA TYR A 243 -12.64 -8.02 -6.02
C TYR A 243 -11.39 -8.77 -6.50
N LYS A 244 -11.50 -9.46 -7.64
CA LYS A 244 -10.37 -10.20 -8.22
C LYS A 244 -9.28 -9.29 -8.75
N ALA A 245 -9.65 -8.17 -9.39
CA ALA A 245 -8.68 -7.18 -9.86
C ALA A 245 -7.90 -6.55 -8.69
N ILE A 246 -8.58 -6.14 -7.62
CA ILE A 246 -7.96 -5.58 -6.42
C ILE A 246 -7.04 -6.60 -5.73
N THR A 247 -7.50 -7.83 -5.53
CA THR A 247 -6.72 -8.87 -4.84
C THR A 247 -5.53 -9.34 -5.68
N GLY A 248 -5.67 -9.36 -7.01
CA GLY A 248 -4.56 -9.57 -7.95
C GLY A 248 -3.52 -8.45 -7.85
N PHE A 249 -3.95 -7.19 -7.85
CA PHE A 249 -3.06 -6.05 -7.67
C PHE A 249 -2.35 -6.06 -6.30
N ALA A 250 -3.08 -6.38 -5.23
CA ALA A 250 -2.52 -6.51 -3.89
C ALA A 250 -1.44 -7.60 -3.83
N LYS A 251 -1.65 -8.74 -4.51
CA LYS A 251 -0.66 -9.80 -4.64
C LYS A 251 0.63 -9.28 -5.30
N ASP A 252 0.51 -8.60 -6.43
CA ASP A 252 1.65 -8.07 -7.17
C ASP A 252 2.41 -7.02 -6.36
N ILE A 253 1.69 -6.15 -5.65
CA ILE A 253 2.27 -5.21 -4.69
C ILE A 253 3.01 -5.94 -3.57
N CYS A 254 2.44 -6.99 -2.98
CA CYS A 254 3.10 -7.74 -1.91
C CYS A 254 4.43 -8.35 -2.37
N VAL A 255 4.46 -8.94 -3.58
CA VAL A 255 5.71 -9.45 -4.18
C VAL A 255 6.72 -8.32 -4.39
N TYR A 256 6.27 -7.20 -4.96
CA TYR A 256 7.12 -6.04 -5.21
C TYR A 256 7.71 -5.46 -3.92
N ILE A 257 6.88 -5.22 -2.90
CA ILE A 257 7.31 -4.78 -1.57
C ILE A 257 8.30 -5.77 -0.97
N GLY A 258 8.03 -7.08 -1.08
CA GLY A 258 8.93 -8.13 -0.60
C GLY A 258 10.30 -8.07 -1.26
N ALA A 259 10.36 -7.88 -2.58
CA ALA A 259 11.60 -7.77 -3.35
C ALA A 259 12.40 -6.50 -2.99
N VAL A 260 11.72 -5.36 -2.85
CA VAL A 260 12.33 -4.10 -2.41
C VAL A 260 12.87 -4.24 -0.99
N ALA A 261 12.09 -4.80 -0.07
CA ALA A 261 12.50 -5.03 1.31
C ALA A 261 13.73 -5.95 1.41
N ALA A 262 13.78 -7.03 0.61
CA ALA A 262 14.94 -7.91 0.53
C ALA A 262 16.21 -7.16 0.07
N SER A 263 16.06 -6.30 -0.94
CA SER A 263 17.15 -5.48 -1.46
C SER A 263 17.69 -4.50 -0.42
N VAL A 264 16.79 -3.81 0.29
CA VAL A 264 17.15 -2.89 1.38
C VAL A 264 17.81 -3.65 2.54
N CYS A 265 17.29 -4.81 2.92
CA CYS A 265 17.88 -5.66 3.95
C CYS A 265 19.32 -6.06 3.60
N PHE A 266 19.55 -6.48 2.35
CA PHE A 266 20.89 -6.83 1.88
C PHE A 266 21.87 -5.65 1.99
N ILE A 267 21.46 -4.45 1.55
CA ILE A 267 22.26 -3.23 1.68
C ILE A 267 22.57 -2.93 3.16
N MET A 268 21.57 -3.06 4.05
CA MET A 268 21.76 -2.83 5.49
C MET A 268 22.75 -3.83 6.11
N ILE A 269 22.75 -5.10 5.70
CA ILE A 269 23.72 -6.11 6.18
C ILE A 269 25.15 -5.74 5.75
N LEU A 270 25.34 -5.31 4.50
CA LEU A 270 26.64 -4.83 4.02
C LEU A 270 27.12 -3.63 4.84
N CYS A 271 26.22 -2.70 5.13
CA CYS A 271 26.49 -1.53 5.97
C CYS A 271 26.90 -1.91 7.40
N ILE A 272 26.16 -2.82 8.05
CA ILE A 272 26.50 -3.34 9.38
C ILE A 272 27.91 -3.95 9.35
N THR A 273 28.22 -4.73 8.32
CA THR A 273 29.55 -5.35 8.15
C THR A 273 30.63 -4.27 8.03
N CYS A 274 30.42 -3.22 7.23
CA CYS A 274 31.34 -2.09 7.13
C CYS A 274 31.55 -1.37 8.47
N VAL A 275 30.48 -1.14 9.25
CA VAL A 275 30.57 -0.52 10.59
C VAL A 275 31.36 -1.42 11.56
N LEU A 276 31.08 -2.73 11.57
CA LEU A 276 31.82 -3.69 12.40
C LEU A 276 33.31 -3.72 12.00
N CYS A 277 33.63 -3.78 10.71
CA CYS A 277 35.01 -3.71 10.22
C CYS A 277 35.71 -2.41 10.66
N LEU A 278 35.02 -1.26 10.64
CA LEU A 278 35.56 0.02 11.12
C LEU A 278 35.79 0.03 12.63
N CYS A 279 34.90 -0.59 13.41
CA CYS A 279 35.02 -0.71 14.86
C CYS A 279 36.20 -1.60 15.29
N PHE A 280 36.42 -2.70 14.58
CA PHE A 280 37.50 -3.66 14.88
C PHE A 280 38.81 -3.40 14.12
N HIS A 281 38.91 -2.31 13.35
CA HIS A 281 40.10 -2.02 12.57
C HIS A 281 41.33 -1.77 13.50
N PRO A 282 42.44 -2.51 13.33
CA PRO A 282 43.55 -2.57 14.28
C PRO A 282 44.33 -1.26 14.45
N THR A 283 44.21 -0.29 13.53
CA THR A 283 44.86 1.03 13.70
C THR A 283 44.34 1.83 14.91
N LYS A 284 43.12 1.59 15.40
CA LYS A 284 42.66 2.19 16.67
C LYS A 284 43.48 1.73 17.89
N LYS A 285 44.11 0.56 17.80
CA LYS A 285 44.99 0.04 18.87
C LYS A 285 46.36 0.71 18.91
N GLN A 286 46.71 1.55 17.92
CA GLN A 286 47.99 2.27 17.86
C GLN A 286 47.91 3.72 18.37
N GLU A 287 46.72 4.31 18.51
CA GLU A 287 46.55 5.66 19.06
C GLU A 287 46.47 5.66 20.61
N GLY A 288 46.33 4.49 21.23
CA GLY A 288 46.63 4.25 22.64
C GLY A 288 48.14 4.03 22.85
N ASN A 289 48.90 5.12 22.70
CA ASN A 289 50.30 5.28 23.09
C ASN A 289 51.38 4.79 22.11
N PHE A 290 51.41 5.39 20.91
CA PHE A 290 52.57 5.38 20.03
C PHE A 290 53.82 6.01 20.69
N TYR A 291 53.65 7.01 21.56
CA TYR A 291 54.74 7.65 22.33
C TYR A 291 55.36 6.73 23.40
N SER A 292 54.59 5.86 24.06
CA SER A 292 55.18 4.86 24.97
C SER A 292 55.92 3.73 24.26
N ARG A 293 55.75 3.58 22.94
CA ARG A 293 56.51 2.64 22.12
C ARG A 293 57.84 3.20 21.62
N MET A 294 57.99 4.52 21.49
CA MET A 294 59.29 5.14 21.24
C MET A 294 60.10 5.35 22.52
N ALA A 295 59.46 5.55 23.67
CA ALA A 295 60.14 5.72 24.96
C ALA A 295 60.71 4.42 25.58
N HIS A 296 60.55 3.27 24.91
CA HIS A 296 61.06 1.96 25.36
C HIS A 296 62.10 1.34 24.40
N TYR A 297 62.72 2.15 23.55
CA TYR A 297 63.97 1.80 22.90
C TYR A 297 65.12 2.55 23.59
N ASP A 298 65.58 1.99 24.71
CA ASP A 298 66.98 2.07 25.14
C ASP A 298 67.62 0.69 24.90
#